data_AF-A0A964L9S2-F1
#
_entry.id   AF-A0A964L9S2-F1
#
_cell.length_a   1.000
_cell.length_b   1.000
_cell.length_c   1.000
_cell.angle_alpha   90.00
_cell.angle_beta   90.00
_cell.angle_gamma   90.00
#
_symmetry.space_group_name_H-M   'P 1'
#
loop_
_entity.id
_entity.type
_entity.pdbx_description
1 polymer ?
#
loop_
_entity_poly.entity_id
_entity_poly.type
_entity_poly.pdbx_seq_one_letter_code
_entity_poly.pdbx_strand_id
1 'polypeptide(L)'
;MMPSMGWTRRIVAIALVCWLAGCSEFSRHRFGGVRRSADAEEGPPKSAPALAIGKPPAVVNPGIDPNVKPATFVPDLNPPPIDPNAQGLQHPLRVLYERASRRHATMDSYIFRFKRREVVQGKKTPEEVMQVKVRCDPYSVYIKCLVGEGKDREVIYVQGKNNNKMQVLLSPNDFGSSFIKRQSIAPDDPLVRSKSRYPITETGLGMMIDHFGRQVVGIEKGDPLAGTVKYLGQLERPEFTAKVEAVYQAVPAGNDPTLPKGGHRWWFFDAGSGLPVLRITHDATGEVEYYLHDHIQAVRLDDVDFNPDRTWRK
;
A
#
# COMPACT_ATOMS: atom_id res chain seq x y z
N MET A 1 -66.72 14.99 41.17
CA MET A 1 -67.24 13.61 41.28
C MET A 1 -66.30 12.67 40.56
N MET A 2 -65.53 11.90 41.34
CA MET A 2 -64.88 10.62 40.97
C MET A 2 -65.97 9.53 40.82
N PRO A 3 -65.74 8.41 40.07
CA PRO A 3 -64.79 7.32 40.41
C PRO A 3 -63.92 6.90 39.20
N SER A 4 -62.63 6.55 39.31
CA SER A 4 -61.98 5.38 39.93
C SER A 4 -62.51 4.01 39.47
N MET A 5 -61.80 3.35 38.55
CA MET A 5 -61.53 1.91 38.64
C MET A 5 -60.35 1.55 37.73
N GLY A 6 -59.27 1.09 38.34
CA GLY A 6 -58.11 0.52 37.64
C GLY A 6 -58.32 -0.94 37.33
N TRP A 7 -57.61 -1.43 36.32
CA TRP A 7 -57.26 -2.84 36.24
C TRP A 7 -55.83 -3.01 35.76
N THR A 8 -55.04 -3.62 36.64
CA THR A 8 -53.65 -4.03 36.50
C THR A 8 -53.54 -5.22 35.55
N ARG A 9 -52.60 -5.18 34.60
CA ARG A 9 -51.91 -6.39 34.13
C ARG A 9 -50.47 -6.09 33.73
N ARG A 10 -49.59 -6.87 34.35
CA ARG A 10 -48.13 -6.91 34.32
C ARG A 10 -47.62 -7.33 32.94
N ILE A 11 -46.58 -6.68 32.39
CA ILE A 11 -45.56 -7.35 31.56
C ILE A 11 -44.18 -6.70 31.83
N VAL A 12 -43.38 -7.45 32.59
CA VAL A 12 -41.94 -7.76 32.45
C VAL A 12 -40.95 -6.64 32.12
N ALA A 13 -40.10 -6.37 33.12
CA ALA A 13 -38.78 -5.75 32.97
C ALA A 13 -37.80 -6.73 32.31
N ILE A 14 -36.99 -6.25 31.36
CA ILE A 14 -35.66 -6.82 31.09
C ILE A 14 -34.68 -5.65 30.93
N ALA A 15 -33.89 -5.45 31.99
CA ALA A 15 -32.59 -4.81 31.88
C ALA A 15 -31.62 -5.83 31.25
N LEU A 16 -30.78 -5.40 30.31
CA LEU A 16 -29.53 -6.10 30.07
C LEU A 16 -28.43 -5.11 29.68
N VAL A 17 -27.58 -4.84 30.67
CA VAL A 17 -26.22 -4.35 30.52
C VAL A 17 -25.36 -5.58 30.20
N CYS A 18 -24.62 -5.54 29.09
CA CYS A 18 -23.42 -6.37 28.92
C CYS A 18 -22.37 -5.55 28.16
N TRP A 19 -21.33 -5.13 28.90
CA TRP A 19 -19.97 -5.07 28.37
C TRP A 19 -19.60 -6.44 27.80
N LEU A 20 -18.75 -6.47 26.77
CA LEU A 20 -17.62 -7.38 26.67
C LEU A 20 -16.68 -6.97 25.53
N ALA A 21 -15.40 -7.04 25.85
CA ALA A 21 -14.26 -6.87 24.99
C ALA A 21 -14.09 -8.04 24.00
N GLY A 22 -13.36 -7.77 22.93
CA GLY A 22 -12.27 -8.66 22.53
C GLY A 22 -12.52 -9.69 21.43
N CYS A 23 -11.42 -9.91 20.71
CA CYS A 23 -11.05 -11.12 19.98
C CYS A 23 -11.50 -11.24 18.52
N SER A 24 -10.57 -10.80 17.67
CA SER A 24 -10.24 -11.38 16.38
C SER A 24 -10.05 -12.90 16.46
N GLU A 25 -10.85 -13.66 15.71
CA GLU A 25 -10.54 -15.04 15.36
C GLU A 25 -11.39 -15.45 14.14
N PHE A 26 -10.74 -15.63 12.97
CA PHE A 26 -11.37 -16.31 11.86
C PHE A 26 -10.50 -17.45 11.33
N SER A 27 -10.90 -18.63 11.80
CA SER A 27 -10.86 -19.97 11.20
C SER A 27 -9.55 -20.49 10.59
N ARG A 28 -8.91 -21.38 11.35
CA ARG A 28 -8.23 -22.57 10.85
C ARG A 28 -9.29 -23.62 10.46
N HIS A 29 -9.26 -24.13 9.23
CA HIS A 29 -9.87 -25.42 8.90
C HIS A 29 -8.81 -26.42 8.46
N ARG A 30 -8.56 -27.39 9.33
CA ARG A 30 -8.09 -28.74 9.00
C ARG A 30 -9.32 -29.55 8.57
N PHE A 31 -9.22 -30.26 7.46
CA PHE A 31 -9.91 -31.53 7.28
C PHE A 31 -8.99 -32.49 6.53
N GLY A 32 -8.55 -33.53 7.24
CA GLY A 32 -8.02 -34.75 6.65
C GLY A 32 -9.17 -35.73 6.40
N GLY A 33 -9.04 -36.52 5.33
CA GLY A 33 -9.99 -37.57 4.98
C GLY A 33 -9.50 -38.35 3.77
N VAL A 34 -8.73 -39.41 4.03
CA VAL A 34 -8.16 -40.37 3.08
C VAL A 34 -9.27 -41.20 2.42
N ARG A 35 -9.21 -41.39 1.10
CA ARG A 35 -9.67 -42.61 0.42
C ARG A 35 -8.72 -43.02 -0.70
N ARG A 36 -8.34 -44.30 -0.68
CA ARG A 36 -7.57 -45.08 -1.68
C ARG A 36 -8.46 -45.48 -2.86
N SER A 37 -7.86 -45.48 -4.05
CA SER A 37 -7.98 -46.49 -5.14
C SER A 37 -6.71 -46.28 -6.00
N ALA A 38 -5.75 -47.21 -6.05
CA ALA A 38 -5.72 -48.47 -6.81
C ALA A 38 -5.62 -48.25 -8.34
N ASP A 39 -4.43 -48.61 -8.85
CA ASP A 39 -4.06 -49.05 -10.20
C ASP A 39 -3.95 -48.05 -11.35
N ALA A 40 -2.69 -47.64 -11.62
CA ALA A 40 -2.10 -47.68 -12.95
C ALA A 40 -0.56 -47.62 -12.82
N GLU A 41 0.14 -48.67 -13.23
CA GLU A 41 1.57 -48.61 -13.52
C GLU A 41 1.80 -47.63 -14.69
N GLU A 42 2.30 -46.44 -14.40
CA GLU A 42 2.97 -45.60 -15.40
C GLU A 42 4.46 -45.53 -15.04
N GLY A 43 5.29 -46.08 -15.94
CA GLY A 43 6.75 -45.96 -15.85
C GLY A 43 7.21 -44.49 -15.91
N PRO A 44 8.48 -44.21 -15.59
CA PRO A 44 9.00 -42.85 -15.50
C PRO A 44 8.79 -42.09 -16.82
N PRO A 45 8.39 -40.81 -16.76
CA PRO A 45 8.08 -40.02 -17.95
C PRO A 45 9.31 -39.89 -18.86
N LYS A 46 9.15 -40.27 -20.14
CA LYS A 46 10.14 -40.02 -21.19
C LYS A 46 10.29 -38.50 -21.40
N SER A 47 11.54 -38.03 -21.45
CA SER A 47 11.86 -36.65 -21.79
C SER A 47 11.39 -36.30 -23.20
N ALA A 48 10.66 -35.19 -23.31
CA ALA A 48 10.29 -34.61 -24.61
C ALA A 48 11.53 -34.10 -25.36
N PRO A 49 11.57 -34.20 -26.71
CA PRO A 49 12.68 -33.68 -27.49
C PRO A 49 12.77 -32.16 -27.36
N ALA A 50 13.98 -31.65 -27.12
CA ALA A 50 14.26 -30.22 -27.05
C ALA A 50 14.02 -29.57 -28.42
N LEU A 51 13.07 -28.63 -28.47
CA LEU A 51 12.91 -27.73 -29.61
C LEU A 51 14.10 -26.79 -29.68
N ALA A 52 14.94 -26.95 -30.70
CA ALA A 52 16.00 -26.02 -31.03
C ALA A 52 15.38 -24.73 -31.60
N ILE A 53 15.31 -23.68 -30.78
CA ILE A 53 14.95 -22.34 -31.24
C ILE A 53 16.23 -21.68 -31.74
N GLY A 54 16.24 -21.29 -33.02
CA GLY A 54 17.35 -20.54 -33.63
C GLY A 54 17.60 -19.21 -32.93
N LYS A 55 18.86 -18.74 -32.97
CA LYS A 55 19.26 -17.45 -32.39
C LYS A 55 18.41 -16.31 -32.95
N PRO A 56 17.82 -15.43 -32.11
CA PRO A 56 17.09 -14.27 -32.60
C PRO A 56 18.04 -13.25 -33.26
N PRO A 57 17.58 -12.51 -34.27
CA PRO A 57 18.37 -11.46 -34.92
C PRO A 57 18.68 -10.33 -33.95
N ALA A 58 19.89 -9.76 -34.08
CA ALA A 58 20.36 -8.63 -33.29
C ALA A 58 19.48 -7.40 -33.55
N VAL A 59 18.71 -6.99 -32.55
CA VAL A 59 18.00 -5.71 -32.55
C VAL A 59 19.00 -4.61 -32.24
N VAL A 60 19.11 -3.66 -33.15
CA VAL A 60 19.85 -2.41 -32.97
C VAL A 60 19.10 -1.56 -31.94
N ASN A 61 19.69 -1.39 -30.76
CA ASN A 61 19.18 -0.49 -29.72
C ASN A 61 19.29 0.98 -30.18
N PRO A 62 18.22 1.78 -30.21
CA PRO A 62 18.35 3.23 -30.26
C PRO A 62 19.00 3.71 -28.96
N GLY A 63 20.04 4.52 -29.10
CA GLY A 63 21.05 4.85 -28.08
C GLY A 63 20.50 5.12 -26.68
N ILE A 64 20.81 4.19 -25.77
CA ILE A 64 20.92 4.48 -24.34
C ILE A 64 22.21 5.31 -24.19
N ASP A 65 22.09 6.51 -23.63
CA ASP A 65 23.27 7.29 -23.23
C ASP A 65 24.13 6.43 -22.29
N PRO A 66 25.38 6.08 -22.67
CA PRO A 66 26.24 5.22 -21.88
C PRO A 66 26.63 5.82 -20.51
N ASN A 67 26.25 7.07 -20.22
CA ASN A 67 26.44 7.71 -18.92
C ASN A 67 25.24 7.62 -17.97
N VAL A 68 24.10 7.05 -18.37
CA VAL A 68 22.99 6.82 -17.43
C VAL A 68 23.28 5.56 -16.61
N LYS A 69 23.99 5.75 -15.50
CA LYS A 69 24.18 4.70 -14.50
C LYS A 69 22.81 4.37 -13.86
N PRO A 70 22.40 3.09 -13.78
CA PRO A 70 21.27 2.72 -12.94
C PRO A 70 21.53 3.20 -11.51
N ALA A 71 20.47 3.68 -10.82
CA ALA A 71 20.59 4.22 -9.47
C ALA A 71 21.12 3.14 -8.51
N THR A 72 22.42 3.19 -8.22
CA THR A 72 23.04 2.38 -7.18
C THR A 72 22.71 3.02 -5.85
N PHE A 73 21.95 2.31 -5.02
CA PHE A 73 21.83 2.64 -3.59
C PHE A 73 23.24 2.75 -3.00
N VAL A 74 23.60 3.94 -2.48
CA VAL A 74 24.87 4.15 -1.78
C VAL A 74 24.68 3.73 -0.32
N PRO A 75 25.33 2.65 0.15
CA PRO A 75 25.25 2.21 1.53
C PRO A 75 26.32 2.94 2.34
N ASP A 76 26.17 4.24 2.57
CA ASP A 76 26.90 4.88 3.66
C ASP A 76 25.87 5.39 4.68
N LEU A 77 25.65 4.56 5.69
CA LEU A 77 24.65 4.70 6.74
C LEU A 77 25.30 4.93 8.09
N ASN A 78 26.53 5.45 8.15
CA ASN A 78 27.10 5.84 9.43
C ASN A 78 26.42 7.12 9.92
N PRO A 79 25.61 7.04 10.98
CA PRO A 79 24.89 8.20 11.43
C PRO A 79 25.81 9.08 12.28
N PRO A 80 25.60 10.42 12.28
CA PRO A 80 26.34 11.31 13.16
C PRO A 80 26.12 10.96 14.65
N PRO A 81 27.09 11.28 15.53
CA PRO A 81 26.97 11.07 16.98
C PRO A 81 25.75 11.80 17.54
N ILE A 82 25.06 11.15 18.49
CA ILE A 82 23.88 11.69 19.17
C ILE A 82 24.34 12.58 20.33
N ASP A 83 23.77 13.79 20.46
CA ASP A 83 23.87 14.60 21.68
C ASP A 83 22.86 14.06 22.73
N PRO A 84 23.33 13.52 23.87
CA PRO A 84 22.47 12.98 24.91
C PRO A 84 21.66 14.03 25.69
N ASN A 85 21.96 15.33 25.53
CA ASN A 85 21.41 16.42 26.36
C ASN A 85 20.33 17.28 25.68
N ALA A 86 19.77 16.87 24.53
CA ALA A 86 18.65 17.58 23.89
C ALA A 86 17.29 17.36 24.62
N GLN A 87 17.22 17.59 25.93
CA GLN A 87 16.02 17.39 26.76
C GLN A 87 15.01 18.56 26.74
N GLY A 88 14.93 19.31 25.65
CA GLY A 88 13.95 20.40 25.46
C GLY A 88 13.35 20.49 24.06
N LEU A 89 13.73 19.59 23.15
CA LEU A 89 13.28 19.56 21.76
C LEU A 89 12.29 18.41 21.59
N GLN A 90 11.11 18.67 21.02
CA GLN A 90 10.17 17.61 20.64
C GLN A 90 10.91 16.55 19.81
N HIS A 91 10.64 15.27 20.10
CA HIS A 91 11.30 14.16 19.41
C HIS A 91 11.16 14.34 17.88
N PRO A 92 12.24 14.33 17.09
CA PRO A 92 12.18 14.68 15.66
C PRO A 92 11.13 13.91 14.85
N LEU A 93 10.88 12.64 15.21
CA LEU A 93 9.83 11.85 14.57
C LEU A 93 8.42 12.40 14.83
N ARG A 94 8.14 12.91 16.03
CA ARG A 94 6.88 13.56 16.37
C ARG A 94 6.70 14.81 15.52
N VAL A 95 7.74 15.62 15.38
CA VAL A 95 7.73 16.84 14.55
C VAL A 95 7.40 16.50 13.09
N LEU A 96 8.05 15.48 12.51
CA LEU A 96 7.76 15.02 11.16
C LEU A 96 6.31 14.56 11.01
N TYR A 97 5.82 13.73 11.93
CA TYR A 97 4.45 13.23 11.92
C TYR A 97 3.41 14.36 12.02
N GLU A 98 3.58 15.29 12.96
CA GLU A 98 2.65 16.39 13.17
C GLU A 98 2.62 17.35 11.97
N ARG A 99 3.79 17.65 11.39
CA ARG A 99 3.87 18.49 10.20
C ARG A 99 3.18 17.84 9.00
N ALA A 100 3.45 16.56 8.75
CA ALA A 100 2.80 15.81 7.68
C ALA A 100 1.27 15.75 7.88
N SER A 101 0.84 15.43 9.10
CA SER A 101 -0.59 15.35 9.47
C SER A 101 -1.29 16.70 9.29
N ARG A 102 -0.68 17.79 9.76
CA ARG A 102 -1.22 19.16 9.62
C ARG A 102 -1.31 19.56 8.16
N ARG A 103 -0.29 19.24 7.35
CA ARG A 103 -0.33 19.52 5.90
C ARG A 103 -1.44 18.72 5.22
N HIS A 104 -1.52 17.42 5.46
CA HIS A 104 -2.55 16.56 4.87
C HIS A 104 -3.97 16.96 5.29
N ALA A 105 -4.17 17.43 6.52
CA ALA A 105 -5.47 17.94 6.99
C ALA A 105 -5.97 19.17 6.22
N THR A 106 -5.10 19.87 5.47
CA THR A 106 -5.50 20.97 4.57
C THR A 106 -5.87 20.50 3.15
N MET A 107 -5.85 19.18 2.91
CA MET A 107 -6.00 18.59 1.58
C MET A 107 -7.24 17.68 1.55
N ASP A 108 -8.41 18.25 1.26
CA ASP A 108 -9.65 17.49 1.08
C ASP A 108 -9.56 16.51 -0.10
N SER A 109 -8.80 16.91 -1.12
CA SER A 109 -8.45 16.07 -2.26
C SER A 109 -7.13 16.50 -2.89
N TYR A 110 -6.47 15.56 -3.55
CA TYR A 110 -5.17 15.80 -4.16
C TYR A 110 -4.87 14.79 -5.27
N ILE A 111 -3.89 15.14 -6.09
CA ILE A 111 -3.33 14.28 -7.12
C ILE A 111 -1.83 14.13 -6.90
N PHE A 112 -1.29 13.03 -7.39
CA PHE A 112 0.15 12.79 -7.42
C PHE A 112 0.48 11.79 -8.52
N ARG A 113 1.75 11.75 -8.92
CA ARG A 113 2.29 10.66 -9.70
C ARG A 113 2.97 9.68 -8.74
N PHE A 114 2.65 8.41 -8.91
CA PHE A 114 3.13 7.33 -8.07
C PHE A 114 4.04 6.42 -8.89
N LYS A 115 5.31 6.33 -8.52
CA LYS A 115 6.25 5.36 -9.06
C LYS A 115 6.47 4.27 -8.02
N ARG A 116 6.26 3.01 -8.41
CA ARG A 116 6.44 1.87 -7.51
C ARG A 116 7.26 0.73 -8.08
N ARG A 117 7.99 0.04 -7.20
CA ARG A 117 8.51 -1.31 -7.41
C ARG A 117 8.18 -2.15 -6.18
N GLU A 118 7.71 -3.36 -6.40
CA GLU A 118 7.30 -4.26 -5.32
C GLU A 118 7.82 -5.67 -5.53
N VAL A 119 8.07 -6.38 -4.43
CA VAL A 119 8.12 -7.85 -4.43
C VAL A 119 6.78 -8.36 -3.92
N VAL A 120 6.00 -9.00 -4.80
CA VAL A 120 4.68 -9.56 -4.50
C VAL A 120 4.76 -11.08 -4.66
N GLN A 121 4.35 -11.82 -3.63
CA GLN A 121 4.43 -13.30 -3.61
C GLN A 121 5.83 -13.83 -4.00
N GLY A 122 6.88 -13.16 -3.50
CA GLY A 122 8.28 -13.53 -3.76
C GLY A 122 8.81 -13.17 -5.16
N LYS A 123 8.01 -12.49 -5.99
CA LYS A 123 8.41 -12.08 -7.34
C LYS A 123 8.56 -10.56 -7.42
N LYS A 124 9.72 -10.11 -7.88
CA LYS A 124 9.95 -8.69 -8.19
C LYS A 124 9.10 -8.29 -9.39
N THR A 125 8.28 -7.27 -9.20
CA THR A 125 7.44 -6.68 -10.25
C THR A 125 8.23 -5.63 -11.02
N PRO A 126 7.91 -5.42 -12.32
CA PRO A 126 8.43 -4.27 -13.06
C PRO A 126 8.06 -2.95 -12.39
N GLU A 127 8.84 -1.92 -12.67
CA GLU A 127 8.47 -0.57 -12.22
C GLU A 127 7.17 -0.11 -12.89
N GLU A 128 6.25 0.38 -12.08
CA GLU A 128 5.01 0.99 -12.56
C GLU A 128 4.99 2.48 -12.26
N VAL A 129 4.43 3.26 -13.17
CA VAL A 129 4.16 4.69 -12.98
C VAL A 129 2.67 4.93 -13.17
N MET A 130 2.05 5.58 -12.20
CA MET A 130 0.62 5.82 -12.16
C MET A 130 0.31 7.30 -11.92
N GLN A 131 -0.78 7.78 -12.50
CA GLN A 131 -1.43 9.00 -12.05
C GLN A 131 -2.50 8.61 -11.03
N VAL A 132 -2.47 9.23 -9.85
CA VAL A 132 -3.39 8.95 -8.76
C VAL A 132 -4.15 10.20 -8.38
N LYS A 133 -5.46 10.04 -8.16
CA LYS A 133 -6.33 11.05 -7.55
C LYS A 133 -6.90 10.48 -6.26
N VAL A 134 -6.90 11.27 -5.20
CA VAL A 134 -7.46 10.90 -3.90
C VAL A 134 -8.39 12.00 -3.42
N ARG A 135 -9.57 11.63 -2.92
CA ARG A 135 -10.46 12.48 -2.13
C ARG A 135 -10.64 11.84 -0.77
N CYS A 136 -10.54 12.62 0.30
CA CYS A 136 -10.57 12.14 1.67
C CYS A 136 -11.98 11.73 2.14
N ASP A 137 -13.02 12.46 1.74
CA ASP A 137 -14.40 12.18 2.14
C ASP A 137 -15.43 12.36 0.99
N PRO A 138 -16.28 11.35 0.69
CA PRO A 138 -16.04 9.95 1.04
C PRO A 138 -14.70 9.50 0.43
N TYR A 139 -13.98 8.63 1.14
CA TYR A 139 -12.67 8.18 0.68
C TYR A 139 -12.78 7.55 -0.71
N SER A 140 -12.14 8.21 -1.68
CA SER A 140 -12.25 7.89 -3.10
C SER A 140 -10.88 7.91 -3.75
N VAL A 141 -10.61 6.92 -4.59
CA VAL A 141 -9.33 6.74 -5.26
C VAL A 141 -9.57 6.49 -6.73
N TYR A 142 -8.84 7.21 -7.58
CA TYR A 142 -8.71 6.90 -9.00
C TYR A 142 -7.24 6.66 -9.32
N ILE A 143 -6.95 5.58 -10.02
CA ILE A 143 -5.60 5.23 -10.48
C ILE A 143 -5.65 5.02 -11.98
N LYS A 144 -4.72 5.64 -12.71
CA LYS A 144 -4.43 5.32 -14.11
C LYS A 144 -2.99 4.87 -14.23
N CYS A 145 -2.77 3.66 -14.71
CA CYS A 145 -1.41 3.17 -14.96
C CYS A 145 -0.89 3.70 -16.30
N LEU A 146 0.26 4.37 -16.26
CA LEU A 146 0.91 5.03 -17.39
C LEU A 146 2.06 4.18 -17.96
N VAL A 147 2.74 3.43 -17.08
CA VAL A 147 3.89 2.57 -17.40
C VAL A 147 3.78 1.30 -16.56
N GLY A 148 4.14 0.16 -17.16
CA GLY A 148 4.15 -1.15 -16.50
C GLY A 148 3.19 -2.15 -17.16
N GLU A 149 3.05 -3.33 -16.54
CA GLU A 149 2.15 -4.40 -17.05
C GLU A 149 0.69 -3.93 -17.10
N GLY A 150 0.28 -3.07 -16.18
CA GLY A 150 -1.06 -2.51 -16.14
C GLY A 150 -1.30 -1.31 -17.07
N LYS A 151 -0.39 -0.96 -17.99
CA LYS A 151 -0.49 0.27 -18.79
C LYS A 151 -1.87 0.44 -19.42
N ASP A 152 -2.44 1.64 -19.29
CA ASP A 152 -3.78 2.04 -19.73
C ASP A 152 -4.96 1.42 -18.94
N ARG A 153 -4.68 0.61 -17.92
CA ARG A 153 -5.69 0.22 -16.93
C ARG A 153 -6.05 1.42 -16.06
N GLU A 154 -7.34 1.60 -15.85
CA GLU A 154 -7.90 2.61 -14.95
C GLU A 154 -8.71 1.93 -13.85
N VAL A 155 -8.58 2.38 -12.60
CA VAL A 155 -9.28 1.82 -11.44
C VAL A 155 -9.93 2.94 -10.65
N ILE A 156 -11.19 2.76 -10.28
CA ILE A 156 -11.94 3.66 -9.40
C ILE A 156 -12.42 2.89 -8.18
N TYR A 157 -12.17 3.43 -6.99
CA TYR A 157 -12.76 2.99 -5.74
C TYR A 157 -13.42 4.16 -5.04
N VAL A 158 -14.64 3.96 -4.53
CA VAL A 158 -15.35 4.94 -3.70
C VAL A 158 -15.93 4.20 -2.52
N GLN A 159 -15.49 4.55 -1.32
CA GLN A 159 -16.00 3.96 -0.09
C GLN A 159 -17.51 4.16 0.02
N GLY A 160 -18.24 3.10 0.38
CA GLY A 160 -19.70 3.10 0.48
C GLY A 160 -20.45 2.99 -0.84
N LYS A 161 -19.79 3.04 -2.01
CA LYS A 161 -20.43 2.85 -3.32
C LYS A 161 -20.03 1.51 -3.95
N ASN A 162 -20.80 1.06 -4.95
CA ASN A 162 -20.55 -0.17 -5.72
C ASN A 162 -20.31 -1.42 -4.85
N ASN A 163 -21.02 -1.55 -3.73
CA ASN A 163 -20.80 -2.63 -2.74
C ASN A 163 -19.36 -2.69 -2.22
N ASN A 164 -18.69 -1.54 -2.08
CA ASN A 164 -17.26 -1.40 -1.74
C ASN A 164 -16.31 -2.13 -2.70
N LYS A 165 -16.75 -2.38 -3.94
CA LYS A 165 -15.92 -2.96 -5.00
C LYS A 165 -15.28 -1.86 -5.83
N MET A 166 -14.03 -2.09 -6.21
CA MET A 166 -13.36 -1.25 -7.20
C MET A 166 -13.89 -1.57 -8.60
N GLN A 167 -14.04 -0.53 -9.40
CA GLN A 167 -14.38 -0.62 -10.81
C GLN A 167 -13.08 -0.53 -11.60
N VAL A 168 -12.82 -1.52 -12.45
CA VAL A 168 -11.60 -1.65 -13.24
C VAL A 168 -11.95 -1.54 -14.71
N LEU A 169 -11.36 -0.58 -15.41
CA LEU A 169 -11.33 -0.54 -16.86
C LEU A 169 -10.05 -1.22 -17.33
N LEU A 170 -10.18 -2.32 -18.05
CA LEU A 170 -9.06 -3.08 -18.60
C LEU A 170 -8.33 -2.29 -19.70
N SER A 171 -7.04 -2.58 -19.86
CA SER A 171 -6.25 -2.03 -20.94
C SER A 171 -6.74 -2.55 -22.30
N PRO A 172 -6.69 -1.76 -23.39
CA PRO A 172 -6.89 -2.28 -24.74
C PRO A 172 -5.95 -3.44 -25.10
N ASN A 173 -4.78 -3.51 -24.43
CA ASN A 173 -3.77 -4.55 -24.62
C ASN A 173 -3.96 -5.75 -23.67
N ASP A 174 -4.96 -5.74 -22.78
CA ASP A 174 -5.30 -6.90 -21.96
C ASP A 174 -5.96 -7.96 -22.87
N PHE A 175 -5.14 -8.71 -23.62
CA PHE A 175 -5.59 -9.80 -24.49
C PHE A 175 -6.01 -11.02 -23.64
N GLY A 176 -7.28 -11.07 -23.26
CA GLY A 176 -7.94 -12.24 -22.67
C GLY A 176 -9.32 -12.46 -23.28
N SER A 177 -9.93 -13.63 -23.08
CA SER A 177 -11.24 -14.02 -23.64
C SER A 177 -12.44 -13.18 -23.12
N SER A 178 -12.19 -12.11 -22.36
CA SER A 178 -13.23 -11.28 -21.79
C SER A 178 -13.54 -10.11 -22.72
N PHE A 179 -14.68 -10.18 -23.41
CA PHE A 179 -15.27 -9.05 -24.13
C PHE A 179 -15.72 -7.90 -23.21
N ILE A 180 -15.64 -8.11 -21.88
CA ILE A 180 -16.07 -7.16 -20.86
C ILE A 180 -14.90 -6.22 -20.51
N LYS A 181 -14.94 -5.00 -21.05
CA LYS A 181 -13.93 -3.96 -20.78
C LYS A 181 -13.91 -3.47 -19.32
N ARG A 182 -15.01 -3.63 -18.58
CA ARG A 182 -15.17 -3.11 -17.21
C ARG A 182 -15.51 -4.22 -16.22
N GLN A 183 -14.72 -4.36 -15.17
CA GLN A 183 -14.92 -5.37 -14.13
C GLN A 183 -15.18 -4.72 -12.78
N SER A 184 -16.04 -5.35 -11.97
CA SER A 184 -16.31 -4.96 -10.58
C SER A 184 -15.69 -6.01 -9.66
N ILE A 185 -14.61 -5.63 -8.97
CA ILE A 185 -13.75 -6.58 -8.23
C ILE A 185 -13.63 -6.12 -6.78
N ALA A 186 -13.61 -7.07 -5.84
CA ALA A 186 -13.39 -6.75 -4.44
C ALA A 186 -11.91 -6.36 -4.20
N PRO A 187 -11.59 -5.36 -3.36
CA PRO A 187 -10.20 -4.96 -3.07
C PRO A 187 -9.32 -6.08 -2.47
N ASP A 188 -9.94 -7.03 -1.79
CA ASP A 188 -9.33 -8.19 -1.13
C ASP A 188 -9.30 -9.45 -2.01
N ASP A 189 -9.81 -9.38 -3.25
CA ASP A 189 -9.79 -10.49 -4.20
C ASP A 189 -8.35 -11.02 -4.40
N PRO A 190 -8.12 -12.34 -4.33
CA PRO A 190 -6.78 -12.92 -4.45
C PRO A 190 -6.03 -12.50 -5.72
N LEU A 191 -6.73 -12.31 -6.84
CA LEU A 191 -6.13 -11.82 -8.09
C LEU A 191 -5.62 -10.39 -7.92
N VAL A 192 -6.38 -9.52 -7.26
CA VAL A 192 -5.99 -8.13 -6.96
C VAL A 192 -4.80 -8.11 -6.01
N ARG A 193 -4.86 -8.91 -4.95
CA ARG A 193 -3.78 -9.05 -3.95
C ARG A 193 -2.51 -9.66 -4.54
N SER A 194 -2.61 -10.42 -5.64
CA SER A 194 -1.44 -10.93 -6.36
C SER A 194 -0.68 -9.85 -7.14
N LYS A 195 -1.29 -8.67 -7.34
CA LYS A 195 -0.72 -7.57 -8.14
C LYS A 195 -0.14 -6.44 -7.29
N SER A 196 -0.43 -6.38 -6.00
CA SER A 196 0.18 -5.39 -5.11
C SER A 196 0.21 -5.82 -3.65
N ARG A 197 1.22 -5.35 -2.92
CA ARG A 197 1.40 -5.56 -1.47
C ARG A 197 0.27 -4.95 -0.64
N TYR A 198 -0.31 -3.83 -1.07
CA TYR A 198 -1.38 -3.12 -0.36
C TYR A 198 -2.65 -3.03 -1.22
N PRO A 199 -3.84 -3.14 -0.61
CA PRO A 199 -5.11 -2.95 -1.32
C PRO A 199 -5.30 -1.48 -1.73
N ILE A 200 -6.16 -1.22 -2.72
CA ILE A 200 -6.49 0.16 -3.14
C ILE A 200 -7.07 1.00 -1.98
N THR A 201 -7.66 0.35 -0.98
CA THR A 201 -8.18 0.98 0.24
C THR A 201 -7.10 1.61 1.11
N GLU A 202 -5.82 1.32 0.87
CA GLU A 202 -4.67 1.89 1.58
C GLU A 202 -3.85 2.89 0.72
N THR A 203 -4.44 3.40 -0.37
CA THR A 203 -3.77 4.36 -1.27
C THR A 203 -3.71 5.77 -0.68
N GLY A 204 -2.62 6.50 -0.97
CA GLY A 204 -2.51 7.92 -0.69
C GLY A 204 -1.64 8.24 0.52
N LEU A 205 -1.43 9.55 0.73
CA LEU A 205 -0.49 10.08 1.71
C LEU A 205 -1.01 9.88 3.14
N GLY A 206 -2.33 9.98 3.36
CA GLY A 206 -2.96 9.80 4.67
C GLY A 206 -2.60 8.45 5.31
N MET A 207 -2.68 7.36 4.55
CA MET A 207 -2.33 6.02 5.05
C MET A 207 -0.85 5.89 5.41
N MET A 208 0.05 6.51 4.63
CA MET A 208 1.47 6.56 4.99
C MET A 208 1.71 7.36 6.27
N ILE A 209 1.02 8.48 6.43
CA ILE A 209 1.12 9.35 7.61
C ILE A 209 0.59 8.62 8.85
N ASP A 210 -0.53 7.92 8.75
CA ASP A 210 -1.11 7.14 9.84
C ASP A 210 -0.22 5.96 10.24
N HIS A 211 0.38 5.27 9.28
CA HIS A 211 1.34 4.19 9.55
C HIS A 211 2.57 4.73 10.28
N PHE A 212 3.11 5.85 9.83
CA PHE A 212 4.23 6.50 10.51
C PHE A 212 3.85 6.99 11.91
N GLY A 213 2.68 7.60 12.07
CA GLY A 213 2.18 8.08 13.36
C GLY A 213 2.00 6.97 14.39
N ARG A 214 1.44 5.81 13.98
CA ARG A 214 1.34 4.63 14.85
C ARG A 214 2.70 4.17 15.35
N GLN A 215 3.72 4.19 14.48
CA GLN A 215 5.09 3.87 14.87
C GLN A 215 5.66 4.87 15.87
N VAL A 216 5.47 6.17 15.64
CA VAL A 216 5.92 7.22 16.57
C VAL A 216 5.31 7.00 17.95
N VAL A 217 3.99 6.78 18.02
CA VAL A 217 3.29 6.53 19.30
C VAL A 217 3.78 5.26 19.98
N GLY A 218 4.04 4.18 19.22
CA GLY A 218 4.58 2.93 19.77
C GLY A 218 5.96 3.14 20.43
N ILE A 219 6.87 3.85 19.75
CA ILE A 219 8.21 4.15 20.26
C ILE A 219 8.15 5.00 21.53
N GLU A 220 7.32 6.04 21.55
CA GLU A 220 7.15 6.91 22.71
C GLU A 220 6.62 6.15 23.94
N LYS A 221 5.83 5.09 23.71
CA LYS A 221 5.34 4.20 24.78
C LYS A 221 6.34 3.11 25.17
N GLY A 222 7.50 3.04 24.52
CA GLY A 222 8.49 1.99 24.74
C GLY A 222 8.03 0.61 24.27
N ASP A 223 7.15 0.53 23.27
CA ASP A 223 6.69 -0.74 22.72
C ASP A 223 7.87 -1.45 22.01
N PRO A 224 8.30 -2.64 22.50
CA PRO A 224 9.40 -3.37 21.90
C PRO A 224 9.12 -3.80 20.45
N LEU A 225 7.85 -3.95 20.05
CA LEU A 225 7.47 -4.28 18.67
C LEU A 225 7.56 -3.07 17.74
N ALA A 226 7.60 -1.85 18.26
CA ALA A 226 7.75 -0.64 17.43
C ALA A 226 9.12 -0.59 16.72
N GLY A 227 10.09 -1.40 17.19
CA GLY A 227 11.42 -1.50 16.61
C GLY A 227 12.32 -0.32 16.94
N THR A 228 13.45 -0.21 16.23
CA THR A 228 14.38 0.92 16.38
C THR A 228 14.14 1.92 15.27
N VAL A 229 13.93 3.19 15.60
CA VAL A 229 13.80 4.26 14.63
C VAL A 229 14.83 5.35 14.90
N LYS A 230 15.45 5.83 13.83
CA LYS A 230 16.48 6.84 13.86
C LYS A 230 16.18 7.94 12.86
N TYR A 231 16.13 9.19 13.34
CA TYR A 231 16.16 10.35 12.46
C TYR A 231 17.57 10.53 11.91
N LEU A 232 17.69 10.70 10.59
CA LEU A 232 18.95 10.80 9.87
C LEU A 232 19.27 12.23 9.42
N GLY A 233 18.41 13.21 9.73
CA GLY A 233 18.58 14.59 9.28
C GLY A 233 18.13 14.81 7.84
N GLN A 234 18.57 15.92 7.27
CA GLN A 234 18.33 16.26 5.87
C GLN A 234 19.39 15.64 4.96
N LEU A 235 18.94 14.94 3.91
CA LEU A 235 19.78 14.24 2.95
C LEU A 235 19.47 14.72 1.53
N GLU A 236 20.48 14.67 0.67
CA GLU A 236 20.30 14.79 -0.78
C GLU A 236 19.96 13.43 -1.37
N ARG A 237 19.12 13.43 -2.40
CA ARG A 237 18.64 12.21 -3.06
C ARG A 237 18.46 12.45 -4.55
N PRO A 238 18.76 11.44 -5.40
CA PRO A 238 18.66 11.59 -6.84
C PRO A 238 17.22 11.81 -7.34
N GLU A 239 16.21 11.41 -6.55
CA GLU A 239 14.80 11.62 -6.87
C GLU A 239 14.35 13.08 -6.75
N PHE A 240 15.06 13.90 -5.97
CA PHE A 240 14.59 15.21 -5.54
C PHE A 240 15.65 16.29 -5.77
N THR A 241 15.23 17.45 -6.28
CA THR A 241 16.11 18.62 -6.37
C THR A 241 16.36 19.26 -4.99
N ALA A 242 15.34 19.24 -4.12
CA ALA A 242 15.46 19.72 -2.75
C ALA A 242 15.89 18.59 -1.81
N LYS A 243 16.49 18.97 -0.67
CA LYS A 243 16.80 18.02 0.40
C LYS A 243 15.52 17.44 1.01
N VAL A 244 15.63 16.20 1.48
CA VAL A 244 14.56 15.47 2.17
C VAL A 244 14.98 15.13 3.59
N GLU A 245 14.03 15.14 4.51
CA GLU A 245 14.25 14.66 5.86
C GLU A 245 14.07 13.13 5.91
N ALA A 246 15.07 12.43 6.44
CA ALA A 246 15.12 10.98 6.38
C ALA A 246 14.97 10.33 7.75
N VAL A 247 14.24 9.23 7.78
CA VAL A 247 14.07 8.38 8.96
C VAL A 247 14.37 6.95 8.57
N TYR A 248 15.26 6.30 9.32
CA TYR A 248 15.49 4.87 9.26
C TYR A 248 14.66 4.15 10.32
N GLN A 249 14.12 3.01 9.97
CA GLN A 249 13.39 2.10 10.84
C GLN A 249 13.91 0.67 10.65
N ALA A 250 14.36 0.05 11.73
CA ALA A 250 14.47 -1.40 11.81
C ALA A 250 13.09 -1.96 12.15
N VAL A 251 12.56 -2.81 11.26
CA VAL A 251 11.25 -3.46 11.42
C VAL A 251 11.48 -4.84 12.06
N PRO A 252 10.99 -5.08 13.29
CA PRO A 252 11.11 -6.40 13.91
C PRO A 252 10.33 -7.48 13.16
N ALA A 253 10.77 -8.73 13.28
CA ALA A 253 10.03 -9.87 12.75
C ALA A 253 8.63 -9.94 13.38
N GLY A 254 7.63 -10.26 12.55
CA GLY A 254 6.23 -10.35 12.98
C GLY A 254 5.49 -9.02 13.15
N ASN A 255 6.16 -7.86 13.11
CA ASN A 255 5.49 -6.56 13.28
C ASN A 255 4.73 -6.13 12.01
N ASP A 256 5.29 -6.40 10.83
CA ASP A 256 4.64 -6.11 9.55
C ASP A 256 4.32 -7.44 8.84
N PRO A 257 3.04 -7.76 8.56
CA PRO A 257 2.65 -9.00 7.89
C PRO A 257 3.29 -9.17 6.50
N THR A 258 3.69 -8.08 5.87
CA THR A 258 4.36 -8.07 4.57
C THR A 258 5.88 -8.26 4.70
N LEU A 259 6.42 -8.19 5.93
CA LEU A 259 7.82 -8.44 6.30
C LEU A 259 7.86 -9.46 7.46
N PRO A 260 7.47 -10.72 7.24
CA PRO A 260 7.36 -11.71 8.32
C PRO A 260 8.67 -11.93 9.08
N LYS A 261 9.82 -11.76 8.41
CA LYS A 261 11.16 -11.87 8.99
C LYS A 261 11.75 -10.53 9.45
N GLY A 262 10.95 -9.46 9.41
CA GLY A 262 11.42 -8.09 9.65
C GLY A 262 12.17 -7.53 8.44
N GLY A 263 12.84 -6.39 8.66
CA GLY A 263 13.60 -5.72 7.62
C GLY A 263 14.01 -4.31 8.00
N HIS A 264 14.29 -3.50 6.98
CA HIS A 264 14.70 -2.12 7.12
C HIS A 264 13.80 -1.24 6.26
N ARG A 265 13.41 -0.09 6.79
CA ARG A 265 12.54 0.84 6.09
C ARG A 265 13.06 2.26 6.23
N TRP A 266 13.17 2.95 5.12
CA TRP A 266 13.50 4.36 5.06
C TRP A 266 12.26 5.15 4.66
N TRP A 267 11.98 6.19 5.43
CA TRP A 267 10.95 7.17 5.15
C TRP A 267 11.63 8.48 4.82
N PHE A 268 11.18 9.13 3.74
CA PHE A 268 11.68 10.43 3.33
C PHE A 268 10.51 11.40 3.24
N PHE A 269 10.68 12.54 3.88
CA PHE A 269 9.73 13.64 3.91
C PHE A 269 10.31 14.80 3.11
N ASP A 270 9.49 15.39 2.25
CA ASP A 270 9.88 16.62 1.56
C ASP A 270 10.04 17.74 2.59
N ALA A 271 11.22 18.37 2.63
CA ALA A 271 11.53 19.34 3.69
C ALA A 271 10.67 20.62 3.60
N GLY A 272 10.17 20.96 2.41
CA GLY A 272 9.33 22.13 2.18
C GLY A 272 7.87 21.92 2.61
N SER A 273 7.23 20.88 2.09
CA SER A 273 5.82 20.57 2.38
C SER A 273 5.61 19.76 3.66
N GLY A 274 6.63 19.01 4.10
CA GLY A 274 6.57 18.08 5.20
C GLY A 274 5.84 16.77 4.91
N LEU A 275 5.39 16.53 3.68
CA LEU A 275 4.70 15.31 3.30
C LEU A 275 5.68 14.14 3.11
N PRO A 276 5.29 12.89 3.43
CA PRO A 276 6.07 11.72 3.05
C PRO A 276 6.04 11.56 1.53
N VAL A 277 7.21 11.51 0.91
CA VAL A 277 7.36 11.47 -0.56
C VAL A 277 8.04 10.21 -1.05
N LEU A 278 8.82 9.54 -0.21
CA LEU A 278 9.47 8.28 -0.60
C LEU A 278 9.51 7.31 0.58
N ARG A 279 9.19 6.04 0.29
CA ARG A 279 9.39 4.93 1.20
C ARG A 279 10.15 3.83 0.49
N ILE A 280 11.24 3.38 1.10
CA ILE A 280 12.03 2.24 0.62
C ILE A 280 12.04 1.19 1.72
N THR A 281 11.72 -0.04 1.39
CA THR A 281 11.70 -1.16 2.33
C THR A 281 12.55 -2.28 1.79
N HIS A 282 13.48 -2.77 2.61
CA HIS A 282 14.31 -3.93 2.34
C HIS A 282 14.00 -5.06 3.33
N ASP A 283 14.06 -6.28 2.87
CA ASP A 283 14.21 -7.47 3.72
C ASP A 283 15.57 -8.14 3.47
N ALA A 284 15.77 -9.36 3.98
CA ALA A 284 17.02 -10.11 3.80
C ALA A 284 17.35 -10.43 2.32
N THR A 285 16.39 -10.30 1.40
CA THR A 285 16.55 -10.56 -0.04
C THR A 285 16.82 -9.30 -0.85
N GLY A 286 16.67 -8.11 -0.25
CA GLY A 286 16.91 -6.81 -0.90
C GLY A 286 15.68 -5.91 -0.89
N GLU A 287 15.58 -4.99 -1.88
CA GLU A 287 14.45 -4.06 -2.04
C GLU A 287 13.15 -4.81 -2.32
N VAL A 288 12.20 -4.72 -1.40
CA VAL A 288 10.84 -5.30 -1.52
C VAL A 288 9.76 -4.25 -1.73
N GLU A 289 10.04 -3.00 -1.39
CA GLU A 289 9.18 -1.84 -1.67
C GLU A 289 10.03 -0.63 -2.05
N TYR A 290 9.64 0.04 -3.12
CA TYR A 290 10.07 1.39 -3.45
C TYR A 290 8.85 2.18 -3.87
N TYR A 291 8.45 3.18 -3.10
CA TYR A 291 7.22 3.97 -3.29
C TYR A 291 7.54 5.46 -3.32
N LEU A 292 7.61 6.03 -4.51
CA LEU A 292 7.86 7.45 -4.75
C LEU A 292 6.55 8.16 -5.13
N HIS A 293 6.20 9.17 -4.34
CA HIS A 293 5.09 10.09 -4.57
C HIS A 293 5.69 11.44 -4.97
N ASP A 294 5.48 11.82 -6.23
CA ASP A 294 5.95 13.10 -6.76
C ASP A 294 4.80 13.87 -7.45
N HIS A 295 5.05 15.12 -7.82
CA HIS A 295 4.03 16.02 -8.40
C HIS A 295 2.75 16.11 -7.54
N ILE A 296 2.91 16.14 -6.22
CA ILE A 296 1.78 16.21 -5.29
C ILE A 296 1.13 17.60 -5.40
N GLN A 297 -0.16 17.63 -5.69
CA GLN A 297 -0.93 18.86 -5.80
C GLN A 297 -2.29 18.71 -5.11
N ALA A 298 -2.58 19.61 -4.17
CA ALA A 298 -3.94 19.77 -3.65
C ALA A 298 -4.82 20.36 -4.76
N VAL A 299 -5.93 19.69 -5.03
CA VAL A 299 -6.90 20.09 -6.07
C VAL A 299 -8.30 19.83 -5.56
N ARG A 300 -9.30 20.46 -6.17
CA ARG A 300 -10.71 20.12 -5.90
C ARG A 300 -11.11 18.96 -6.82
N LEU A 301 -11.54 17.86 -6.21
CA LEU A 301 -12.14 16.71 -6.91
C LEU A 301 -13.56 16.50 -6.43
N ASP A 302 -14.45 16.10 -7.33
CA ASP A 302 -15.85 15.87 -7.01
C ASP A 302 -16.33 14.49 -7.49
N ASP A 303 -17.63 14.23 -7.36
CA ASP A 303 -18.22 12.94 -7.73
C ASP A 303 -18.05 12.58 -9.21
N VAL A 304 -17.83 13.56 -10.10
CA VAL A 304 -17.59 13.31 -11.53
C VAL A 304 -16.23 12.65 -11.73
N ASP A 305 -15.20 13.04 -10.96
CA ASP A 305 -13.86 12.47 -11.05
C ASP A 305 -13.82 10.97 -10.71
N PHE A 306 -14.73 10.53 -9.84
CA PHE A 306 -14.81 9.15 -9.35
C PHE A 306 -16.06 8.41 -9.84
N ASN A 307 -16.68 8.88 -10.93
CA ASN A 307 -17.80 8.18 -11.57
C ASN A 307 -17.31 7.43 -12.81
N PRO A 308 -17.24 6.08 -12.78
CA PRO A 308 -16.82 5.25 -13.92
C PRO A 308 -17.54 5.56 -15.24
N ASP A 309 -18.82 5.91 -15.19
CA ASP A 309 -19.61 6.22 -16.38
C ASP A 309 -19.36 7.61 -16.94
N ARG A 310 -18.72 8.50 -16.18
CA ARG A 310 -18.32 9.84 -16.65
C ARG A 310 -16.84 9.86 -16.99
N THR A 311 -15.98 9.39 -16.08
CA THR A 311 -14.51 9.39 -16.21
C THR A 311 -14.04 8.64 -17.46
N TRP A 312 -14.73 7.56 -17.84
CA TRP A 312 -14.33 6.72 -18.97
C TRP A 312 -15.16 6.93 -20.24
N ARG A 313 -16.05 7.92 -20.29
CA ARG A 313 -16.64 8.38 -21.56
C ARG A 313 -15.58 9.25 -22.25
N LYS A 314 -14.79 8.63 -23.11
CA LYS A 314 -13.90 9.30 -24.06
C LYS A 314 -14.44 9.08 -25.47
#